data_AF-A0A6A4VIH7-F1
#
_entry.id   AF-A0A6A4VIH7-F1
#
_cell.length_a   1.000
_cell.length_b   1.000
_cell.length_c   1.000
_cell.angle_alpha   90.00
_cell.angle_beta   90.00
_cell.angle_gamma   90.00
#
_symmetry.space_group_name_H-M   'P 1'
#
loop_
_entity.id
_entity.type
_entity.pdbx_description
1 polymer ?
#
loop_
_entity_poly.entity_id
_entity_poly.type
_entity_poly.pdbx_seq_one_letter_code
_entity_poly.pdbx_strand_id
1 'polypeptide(L)'
;MLSPKMQRSVRINESQLLMLAEKARYGEHLFGPLYKRTSDNSKWQLRWFNLYQCPPAVVLQNLLFYYESESSSRPSGVILLEGCYCERLIAATAKPKETEPKYCFSITYRRENQRHFNKLMLAKEELEHKHLHLLQIVESEKTAKWQYTQQCEELTTEIKKLRNELCTLKKDWRFLPNQQSEEGEDSDEIRKIKKVQSFFRGWLCRRRWKQIVEEYIKSPHAESMRKRNSLVFRMVEAEEEYVEQLNILVTGFLRPFKMAASSKMPPCSHEDVNTIFLNSETLLFLHQIFLKGLSARMESWPTLVLGDLFDMLLPMLSIYQEYVRNHYCSLKVLSECKQNQQFSTFLGRLEAKSTCQGRTLETFLTYPMHQIPRYIVTLHELLSHTPQNHVERRSLDEARRQLEQLSRQMQDEVGERRGCLLDMVGYRRGNGVRWTR
;
A
#
# COMPACT_ATOMS: atom_id res chain seq x y z
N MET A 1 29.18 40.18 -5.62
CA MET A 1 29.59 40.09 -4.20
C MET A 1 28.39 40.42 -3.32
N LEU A 2 27.67 39.42 -2.81
CA LEU A 2 26.79 39.54 -1.65
C LEU A 2 26.83 38.19 -0.90
N SER A 3 27.25 38.26 0.36
CA SER A 3 27.52 37.14 1.27
C SER A 3 26.32 36.20 1.46
N PRO A 4 26.52 34.87 1.61
CA PRO A 4 25.48 34.00 2.14
C PRO A 4 25.23 34.43 3.59
N LYS A 5 24.01 34.92 3.87
CA LYS A 5 23.57 35.16 5.25
C LYS A 5 23.53 33.80 5.96
N MET A 6 24.28 33.70 7.05
CA MET A 6 24.25 32.62 8.02
C MET A 6 22.80 32.19 8.30
N GLN A 7 22.56 30.88 8.31
CA GLN A 7 21.32 30.28 8.77
C GLN A 7 20.90 30.93 10.08
N ARG A 8 19.71 31.54 10.10
CA ARG A 8 19.13 32.05 11.34
C ARG A 8 18.96 30.86 12.28
N SER A 9 19.67 30.91 13.40
CA SER A 9 19.46 30.03 14.55
C SER A 9 17.97 29.91 14.84
N VAL A 10 17.47 28.69 15.01
CA VAL A 10 16.13 28.45 15.56
C VAL A 10 16.05 29.27 16.85
N ARG A 11 15.11 30.22 16.93
CA ARG A 11 14.87 31.00 18.16
C ARG A 11 14.20 30.09 19.17
N ILE A 12 14.99 29.23 19.82
CA ILE A 12 14.54 28.45 20.97
C ILE A 12 14.62 29.38 22.17
N ASN A 13 13.51 29.51 22.90
CA ASN A 13 13.47 30.33 24.11
C ASN A 13 14.38 29.69 25.18
N GLU A 14 15.24 30.46 25.83
CA GLU A 14 16.23 29.92 26.79
C GLU A 14 15.54 29.13 27.92
N SER A 15 14.36 29.59 28.35
CA SER A 15 13.52 28.90 29.34
C SER A 15 13.03 27.52 28.88
N GLN A 16 12.66 27.38 27.61
CA GLN A 16 12.23 26.10 27.03
C GLN A 16 13.40 25.12 26.92
N LEU A 17 14.58 25.63 26.59
CA LEU A 17 15.79 24.83 26.47
C LEU A 17 16.25 24.31 27.84
N LEU A 18 16.18 25.13 28.88
CA LEU A 18 16.46 24.73 30.25
C LEU A 18 15.46 23.68 30.76
N MET A 19 14.16 23.85 30.48
CA MET A 19 13.13 22.88 30.86
C MET A 19 13.33 21.51 30.18
N LEU A 20 13.70 21.50 28.90
CA LEU A 20 14.01 20.26 28.18
C LEU A 20 15.29 19.61 28.70
N ALA A 21 16.32 20.41 29.01
CA ALA A 21 17.58 19.92 29.59
C ALA A 21 17.36 19.30 30.98
N GLU A 22 16.46 19.89 31.79
CA GLU A 22 16.05 19.35 33.09
C GLU A 22 15.30 18.03 32.92
N LYS A 23 14.31 17.96 32.02
CA LYS A 23 13.62 16.69 31.70
C LYS A 23 14.58 15.60 31.19
N ALA A 24 15.61 15.97 30.44
CA ALA A 24 16.63 15.05 29.96
C ALA A 24 17.52 14.46 31.07
N ARG A 25 17.62 15.12 32.23
CA ARG A 25 18.32 14.57 33.40
C ARG A 25 17.48 13.52 34.16
N TYR A 26 16.16 13.66 34.13
CA TYR A 26 15.24 12.80 34.91
C TYR A 26 14.57 11.68 34.08
N GLY A 27 14.72 11.66 32.76
CA GLY A 27 14.20 10.60 31.88
C GLY A 27 15.05 9.32 31.87
N GLU A 28 14.47 8.22 31.34
CA GLU A 28 15.18 6.94 31.16
C GLU A 28 16.47 7.11 30.34
N HIS A 29 17.51 6.40 30.78
CA HIS A 29 18.87 6.89 30.84
C HIS A 29 19.72 6.65 29.58
N LEU A 30 20.17 7.72 28.93
CA LEU A 30 21.35 7.72 28.05
C LEU A 30 22.19 9.01 28.29
N PHE A 31 23.11 8.95 29.25
CA PHE A 31 24.06 10.02 29.55
C PHE A 31 25.47 9.48 29.79
N GLY A 32 26.49 10.31 29.60
CA GLY A 32 27.87 9.95 29.91
C GLY A 32 28.94 10.92 29.41
N PRO A 33 30.21 10.71 29.79
CA PRO A 33 31.32 11.54 29.35
C PRO A 33 31.71 11.20 27.91
N LEU A 34 31.70 12.20 27.02
CA LEU A 34 32.18 12.07 25.64
C LEU A 34 33.19 13.16 25.33
N TYR A 35 34.17 12.82 24.49
CA TYR A 35 35.11 13.79 23.97
C TYR A 35 34.49 14.56 22.80
N LYS A 36 34.46 15.88 22.88
CA LYS A 36 34.00 16.79 21.83
C LYS A 36 35.19 17.55 21.25
N ARG A 37 35.25 17.64 19.93
CA ARG A 37 36.14 18.56 19.20
C ARG A 37 35.27 19.52 18.39
N THR A 38 35.41 20.81 18.65
CA THR A 38 34.67 21.86 17.97
C THR A 38 35.48 22.39 16.79
N SER A 39 34.85 23.03 15.81
CA SER A 39 35.53 23.55 14.61
C SER A 39 36.52 24.69 14.91
N ASP A 40 36.32 25.36 16.04
CA ASP A 40 37.11 26.48 16.56
C ASP A 40 38.30 26.04 17.45
N ASN A 41 38.33 24.80 17.93
CA ASN A 41 39.39 24.29 18.81
C ASN A 41 39.84 22.89 18.40
N SER A 42 41.11 22.76 17.99
CA SER A 42 41.67 21.51 17.48
C SER A 42 41.92 20.44 18.55
N LYS A 43 41.79 20.79 19.84
CA LYS A 43 41.98 19.88 20.98
C LYS A 43 40.66 19.22 21.39
N TRP A 44 40.70 17.91 21.61
CA TRP A 44 39.58 17.16 22.18
C TRP A 44 39.37 17.52 23.65
N GLN A 45 38.13 17.83 24.03
CA GLN A 45 37.75 18.14 25.41
C GLN A 45 36.73 17.13 25.92
N LEU A 46 36.92 16.62 27.13
CA LEU A 46 35.92 15.77 27.80
C LEU A 46 34.74 16.63 28.24
N ARG A 47 33.52 16.25 27.85
CA ARG A 47 32.28 16.92 28.20
C ARG A 47 31.24 15.89 28.61
N TRP A 48 30.29 16.29 29.44
CA TRP A 48 29.20 15.40 29.85
C TRP A 48 28.01 15.57 28.90
N PHE A 49 27.43 14.48 28.43
CA PHE A 49 26.32 14.51 27.46
C PHE A 49 25.08 13.82 28.00
N ASN A 50 23.91 14.42 27.75
CA ASN A 50 22.60 13.85 28.06
C ASN A 50 21.74 13.80 26.79
N LEU A 51 21.27 12.62 26.42
CA LEU A 51 20.35 12.45 25.30
C LEU A 51 18.89 12.56 25.79
N TYR A 52 18.12 13.44 25.18
CA TYR A 52 16.68 13.52 25.36
C TYR A 52 15.97 12.79 24.22
N GLN A 53 15.26 11.72 24.56
CA GLN A 53 14.45 10.95 23.64
C GLN A 53 12.96 11.21 23.91
N CYS A 54 12.25 11.78 22.94
CA CYS A 54 10.83 12.08 23.07
C CYS A 54 9.99 10.79 22.89
N PRO A 55 8.91 10.57 23.67
CA PRO A 55 8.04 9.40 23.53
C PRO A 55 7.45 9.25 22.11
N PRO A 56 7.14 8.01 21.67
CA PRO A 56 6.84 7.67 20.27
C PRO A 56 5.58 8.32 19.65
N ALA A 57 4.83 9.12 20.41
CA ALA A 57 3.63 9.81 19.94
C ALA A 57 3.87 11.25 19.44
N VAL A 58 5.09 11.79 19.58
CA VAL A 58 5.43 13.16 19.12
C VAL A 58 6.65 13.09 18.21
N VAL A 59 6.58 13.81 17.09
CA VAL A 59 7.56 13.89 16.00
C VAL A 59 9.02 13.79 16.49
N LEU A 60 9.77 12.86 15.86
CA LEU A 60 11.15 12.45 16.13
C LEU A 60 12.15 13.61 16.35
N GLN A 61 12.29 14.11 17.58
CA GLN A 61 13.33 15.06 17.97
C GLN A 61 14.26 14.44 19.02
N ASN A 62 15.39 13.90 18.57
CA ASN A 62 16.49 13.52 19.46
C ASN A 62 17.38 14.76 19.70
N LEU A 63 17.37 15.27 20.93
CA LEU A 63 18.19 16.41 21.35
C LEU A 63 19.32 15.91 22.26
N LEU A 64 20.55 16.28 21.91
CA LEU A 64 21.73 15.91 22.68
C LEU A 64 22.30 17.15 23.37
N PHE A 65 22.16 17.22 24.69
CA PHE A 65 22.69 18.31 25.51
C PHE A 65 24.11 17.98 25.96
N TYR A 66 24.99 18.98 26.01
CA TYR A 66 26.32 18.81 26.59
C TYR A 66 26.62 19.86 27.65
N TYR A 67 27.40 19.46 28.64
CA TYR A 67 27.74 20.21 29.84
C TYR A 67 29.26 20.21 30.02
N GLU A 68 29.78 21.23 30.71
CA GLU A 68 31.21 21.30 31.00
C GLU A 68 31.67 20.20 31.94
N SER A 69 30.83 19.83 32.91
CA SER A 69 31.03 18.75 33.88
C SER A 69 29.68 18.14 34.27
N GLU A 70 29.70 16.98 34.92
CA GLU A 70 28.50 16.31 35.47
C GLU A 70 27.75 17.21 36.48
N SER A 71 28.50 17.98 37.28
CA SER A 71 27.95 18.88 38.29
C SER A 71 27.31 20.16 37.74
N SER A 72 27.49 20.47 36.45
CA SER A 72 27.02 21.73 35.86
C SER A 72 25.50 21.76 35.71
N SER A 73 24.81 22.72 36.32
CA SER A 73 23.33 22.82 36.26
C SER A 73 22.78 23.32 34.92
N ARG A 74 23.59 24.07 34.15
CA ARG A 74 23.21 24.61 32.84
C ARG A 74 23.93 23.89 31.69
N PRO A 75 23.23 23.54 30.59
CA PRO A 75 23.87 22.97 29.42
C PRO A 75 24.75 24.02 28.74
N SER A 76 25.97 23.63 28.36
CA SER A 76 26.88 24.44 27.55
C SER A 76 26.43 24.53 26.08
N GLY A 77 25.55 23.62 25.65
CA GLY A 77 24.82 23.73 24.40
C GLY A 77 23.99 22.49 24.07
N VAL A 78 23.32 22.54 22.93
CA VAL A 78 22.45 21.47 22.43
C VAL A 78 22.80 21.13 20.97
N ILE A 79 22.73 19.85 20.62
CA ILE A 79 22.91 19.32 19.27
C ILE A 79 21.60 18.64 18.86
N LEU A 80 21.01 19.08 17.75
CA LEU A 80 19.82 18.46 17.17
C LEU A 80 20.25 17.29 16.28
N LEU A 81 19.87 16.06 16.63
CA LEU A 81 20.28 14.86 15.88
C LEU A 81 19.35 14.51 14.71
N GLU A 82 18.38 15.37 14.38
CA GLU A 82 17.49 15.15 13.23
C GLU A 82 18.29 15.07 11.92
N GLY A 83 18.10 13.97 11.17
CA GLY A 83 18.74 13.75 9.88
C GLY A 83 20.26 13.53 9.95
N CYS A 84 20.80 13.10 11.10
CA CYS A 84 22.20 12.75 11.25
C CYS A 84 22.45 11.25 11.00
N TYR A 85 23.57 10.92 10.36
CA TYR A 85 24.08 9.54 10.29
C TYR A 85 25.24 9.42 11.28
N CYS A 86 25.21 8.40 12.14
CA CYS A 86 26.28 8.13 13.10
C CYS A 86 27.15 7.00 12.56
N GLU A 87 28.40 7.30 12.20
CA GLU A 87 29.36 6.29 11.79
C GLU A 87 30.31 5.98 12.95
N ARG A 88 30.42 4.70 13.34
CA ARG A 88 31.32 4.27 14.42
C ARG A 88 32.75 4.27 13.89
N LEU A 89 33.53 5.26 14.31
CA LEU A 89 34.94 5.36 13.96
C LEU A 89 35.77 4.65 15.03
N ILE A 90 36.49 3.59 14.63
CA ILE A 90 37.48 2.94 15.49
C ILE A 90 38.74 3.81 15.44
N ALA A 91 39.04 4.51 16.53
CA ALA A 91 40.28 5.27 16.64
C ALA A 91 41.46 4.28 16.75
N ALA A 92 42.17 4.05 15.65
CA ALA A 92 43.45 3.34 15.66
C ALA A 92 44.48 4.22 16.38
N THR A 93 44.61 4.07 17.70
CA THR A 93 45.67 4.74 18.45
C THR A 93 46.98 3.98 18.25
N ALA A 94 47.82 4.50 17.36
CA ALA A 94 49.24 4.22 17.40
C ALA A 94 49.83 4.87 18.66
N LYS A 95 49.86 4.12 19.78
CA LYS A 95 50.88 4.10 20.84
C LYS A 95 50.44 3.16 21.97
N PRO A 96 51.31 2.26 22.48
CA PRO A 96 50.92 1.21 23.40
C PRO A 96 51.01 1.72 24.84
N LYS A 97 49.93 2.32 25.35
CA LYS A 97 49.66 2.50 26.79
C LYS A 97 48.33 3.25 26.95
N GLU A 98 47.23 2.53 26.79
CA GLU A 98 45.93 2.82 27.42
C GLU A 98 44.97 1.69 27.03
N THR A 99 44.66 0.84 27.99
CA THR A 99 43.66 -0.24 27.90
C THR A 99 42.27 0.37 28.03
N GLU A 100 41.63 0.71 26.90
CA GLU A 100 40.18 0.62 26.65
C GLU A 100 39.85 1.11 25.22
N PRO A 101 38.93 0.45 24.48
CA PRO A 101 38.53 0.89 23.16
C PRO A 101 37.79 2.24 23.22
N LYS A 102 38.41 3.31 22.76
CA LYS A 102 37.78 4.64 22.64
C LYS A 102 36.82 4.65 21.45
N TYR A 103 35.51 4.61 21.73
CA TYR A 103 34.47 4.78 20.71
C TYR A 103 34.31 6.26 20.37
N CYS A 104 34.40 6.60 19.09
CA CYS A 104 34.06 7.95 18.62
C CYS A 104 33.02 7.88 17.49
N PHE A 105 32.14 8.87 17.47
CA PHE A 105 31.10 9.02 16.45
C PHE A 105 31.23 10.40 15.84
N SER A 106 31.25 10.49 14.51
CA SER A 106 31.15 11.75 13.80
C SER A 106 29.69 12.01 13.43
N ILE A 107 29.16 13.17 13.80
CA ILE A 107 27.85 13.63 13.38
C ILE A 107 28.05 14.58 12.21
N THR A 108 27.61 14.17 11.02
CA THR A 108 27.80 14.93 9.78
C THR A 108 26.45 15.20 9.12
N TYR A 109 26.10 16.47 8.93
CA TYR A 109 24.86 16.86 8.23
C TYR A 109 25.10 16.85 6.71
N ARG A 110 24.50 15.93 5.95
CA ARG A 110 24.49 16.01 4.48
C ARG A 110 23.50 17.08 4.02
N ARG A 111 23.91 17.90 3.04
CA ARG A 111 23.04 18.90 2.35
C ARG A 111 21.73 18.30 1.80
N GLU A 112 21.66 16.99 1.61
CA GLU A 112 20.47 16.27 1.12
C GLU A 112 19.28 16.33 2.08
N ASN A 113 19.50 16.32 3.40
CA ASN A 113 18.39 16.40 4.37
C ASN A 113 17.78 17.80 4.46
N GLN A 114 18.53 18.84 4.12
CA GLN A 114 18.00 20.19 3.95
C GLN A 114 16.97 20.24 2.80
N ARG A 115 17.21 19.48 1.72
CA ARG A 115 16.23 19.34 0.62
C ARG A 115 14.99 18.56 1.06
N HIS A 116 15.14 17.53 1.88
CA HIS A 116 14.01 16.75 2.40
C HIS A 116 13.13 17.57 3.34
N PHE A 117 13.74 18.33 4.26
CA PHE A 117 13.04 19.26 5.14
C PHE A 117 12.35 20.38 4.35
N ASN A 118 13.02 20.95 3.35
CA ASN A 118 12.40 21.95 2.47
C ASN A 118 11.21 21.37 1.69
N LYS A 119 11.29 20.12 1.22
CA LYS A 119 10.15 19.44 0.59
C LYS A 119 8.98 19.23 1.57
N LEU A 120 9.29 18.88 2.82
CA LEU A 120 8.29 18.67 3.86
C LEU A 120 7.61 19.99 4.28
N MET A 121 8.38 21.08 4.34
CA MET A 121 7.85 22.43 4.56
C MET A 121 6.95 22.90 3.42
N LEU A 122 7.35 22.67 2.15
CA LEU A 122 6.52 23.00 0.99
C LEU A 122 5.21 22.18 0.98
N ALA A 123 5.29 20.88 1.32
CA ALA A 123 4.10 20.04 1.44
C ALA A 123 3.17 20.51 2.57
N LYS A 124 3.72 21.00 3.68
CA LYS A 124 2.96 21.59 4.79
C LYS A 124 2.25 22.87 4.36
N GLU A 125 2.94 23.79 3.69
CA GLU A 125 2.35 25.04 3.17
C GLU A 125 1.24 24.75 2.17
N GLU A 126 1.44 23.77 1.28
CA GLU A 126 0.41 23.32 0.34
C GLU A 126 -0.82 22.74 1.06
N LEU A 127 -0.61 21.97 2.13
CA LEU A 127 -1.70 21.41 2.93
C LEU A 127 -2.46 22.50 3.70
N GLU A 128 -1.77 23.48 4.26
CA GLU A 128 -2.37 24.64 4.92
C GLU A 128 -3.22 25.45 3.94
N HIS A 129 -2.73 25.69 2.72
CA HIS A 129 -3.50 26.36 1.67
C HIS A 129 -4.76 25.57 1.26
N LYS A 130 -4.65 24.24 1.13
CA LYS A 130 -5.80 23.36 0.87
C LYS A 130 -6.82 23.40 2.02
N HIS A 131 -6.36 23.44 3.26
CA HIS A 131 -7.24 23.56 4.43
C HIS A 131 -8.00 24.89 4.45
N LEU A 132 -7.31 26.01 4.19
CA LEU A 132 -7.92 27.33 4.04
C LEU A 132 -8.97 27.36 2.92
N HIS A 133 -8.66 26.77 1.77
CA HIS A 133 -9.62 26.68 0.66
C HIS A 133 -10.85 25.84 1.02
N LEU A 134 -10.66 24.70 1.70
CA LEU A 134 -11.78 23.88 2.18
C LEU A 134 -12.66 24.64 3.18
N LEU A 135 -12.07 25.40 4.10
CA LEU A 135 -12.84 26.25 5.02
C LEU A 135 -13.66 27.29 4.25
N GLN A 136 -13.09 27.91 3.21
CA GLN A 136 -13.80 28.86 2.37
C GLN A 136 -14.96 28.21 1.59
N ILE A 137 -14.77 26.99 1.08
CA ILE A 137 -15.84 26.21 0.44
C ILE A 137 -16.96 25.92 1.45
N VAL A 138 -16.62 25.44 2.64
CA VAL A 138 -17.60 25.13 3.69
C VAL A 138 -18.38 26.38 4.11
N GLU A 139 -17.72 27.53 4.24
CA GLU A 139 -18.37 28.81 4.51
C GLU A 139 -19.33 29.19 3.38
N SER A 140 -18.90 29.04 2.13
CA SER A 140 -19.73 29.32 0.96
C SER A 140 -20.95 28.40 0.87
N GLU A 141 -20.81 27.10 1.14
CA GLU A 141 -21.92 26.15 1.17
C GLU A 141 -22.90 26.46 2.31
N LYS A 142 -22.41 26.86 3.49
CA LYS A 142 -23.27 27.30 4.59
C LYS A 142 -24.09 28.52 4.19
N THR A 143 -23.48 29.53 3.56
CA THR A 143 -24.20 30.73 3.11
C THR A 143 -25.22 30.41 2.02
N ALA A 144 -24.87 29.57 1.04
CA ALA A 144 -25.78 29.13 -0.01
C ALA A 144 -26.98 28.36 0.57
N LYS A 145 -26.73 27.42 1.51
CA LYS A 145 -27.79 26.71 2.22
C LYS A 145 -28.72 27.66 2.96
N TRP A 146 -28.16 28.65 3.65
CA TRP A 146 -28.95 29.65 4.37
C TRP A 146 -29.84 30.47 3.42
N GLN A 147 -29.29 30.92 2.28
CA GLN A 147 -30.05 31.63 1.24
C GLN A 147 -31.19 30.78 0.65
N TYR A 148 -30.94 29.50 0.33
CA TYR A 148 -31.98 28.62 -0.15
C TYR A 148 -33.08 28.38 0.90
N THR A 149 -32.71 28.30 2.17
CA THR A 149 -33.68 28.15 3.27
C THR A 149 -34.59 29.37 3.36
N GLN A 150 -34.01 30.58 3.30
CA GLN A 150 -34.78 31.84 3.25
C GLN A 150 -35.71 31.89 2.04
N GLN A 151 -35.23 31.56 0.84
CA GLN A 151 -36.09 31.50 -0.37
C GLN A 151 -37.24 30.49 -0.23
N CYS A 152 -36.99 29.34 0.38
CA CYS A 152 -38.05 28.36 0.66
C CYS A 152 -39.08 28.88 1.65
N GLU A 153 -38.66 29.60 2.70
CA GLU A 153 -39.56 30.24 3.66
C GLU A 153 -40.41 31.32 3.00
N GLU A 154 -39.81 32.21 2.21
CA GLU A 154 -40.50 33.24 1.43
C GLU A 154 -41.57 32.64 0.51
N LEU A 155 -41.20 31.65 -0.31
CA LEU A 155 -42.14 30.93 -1.18
C LEU A 155 -43.25 30.25 -0.38
N THR A 156 -42.95 29.72 0.80
CA THR A 156 -43.95 29.12 1.68
C THR A 156 -44.94 30.15 2.21
N THR A 157 -44.47 31.36 2.57
CA THR A 157 -45.36 32.45 2.97
C THR A 157 -46.23 32.93 1.82
N GLU A 158 -45.68 33.01 0.61
CA GLU A 158 -46.42 33.43 -0.57
C GLU A 158 -47.50 32.41 -0.96
N ILE A 159 -47.19 31.11 -0.90
CA ILE A 159 -48.17 30.04 -1.07
C ILE A 159 -49.31 30.16 -0.04
N LYS A 160 -49.01 30.54 1.21
CA LYS A 160 -50.04 30.76 2.23
C LYS A 160 -50.94 31.96 1.90
N LYS A 161 -50.36 33.08 1.42
CA LYS A 161 -51.14 34.25 0.99
C LYS A 161 -52.05 33.92 -0.18
N LEU A 162 -51.51 33.31 -1.24
CA LEU A 162 -52.29 32.89 -2.42
C LEU A 162 -53.40 31.90 -2.04
N ARG A 163 -53.15 30.99 -1.10
CA ARG A 163 -54.20 30.09 -0.57
C ARG A 163 -55.31 30.85 0.16
N ASN A 164 -54.96 31.89 0.92
CA ASN A 164 -55.93 32.72 1.61
C ASN A 164 -56.74 33.56 0.61
N GLU A 165 -56.10 34.16 -0.39
CA GLU A 165 -56.76 34.89 -1.48
C GLU A 165 -57.69 33.99 -2.30
N LEU A 166 -57.26 32.78 -2.62
CA LEU A 166 -58.14 31.78 -3.25
C LEU A 166 -59.31 31.40 -2.34
N CYS A 167 -59.12 31.37 -1.02
CA CYS A 167 -60.18 31.09 -0.08
C CYS A 167 -61.21 32.22 -0.01
N THR A 168 -60.77 33.49 -0.06
CA THR A 168 -61.65 34.66 -0.09
C THR A 168 -62.40 34.74 -1.42
N LEU A 169 -61.71 34.63 -2.55
CA LEU A 169 -62.33 34.61 -3.88
C LEU A 169 -63.35 33.47 -4.02
N LYS A 170 -63.09 32.30 -3.44
CA LYS A 170 -64.03 31.16 -3.41
C LYS A 170 -65.24 31.39 -2.49
N LYS A 171 -65.14 32.29 -1.51
CA LYS A 171 -66.29 32.72 -0.71
C LYS A 171 -67.11 33.76 -1.48
N ASP A 172 -66.47 34.70 -2.15
CA ASP A 172 -67.14 35.73 -2.96
C ASP A 172 -67.90 35.11 -4.15
N TRP A 173 -67.30 34.10 -4.80
CA TRP A 173 -67.97 33.32 -5.86
C TRP A 173 -69.22 32.56 -5.39
N ARG A 174 -69.36 32.24 -4.10
CA ARG A 174 -70.53 31.54 -3.57
C ARG A 174 -71.76 32.43 -3.38
N PHE A 175 -71.64 33.75 -3.55
CA PHE A 175 -72.72 34.72 -3.38
C PHE A 175 -73.29 35.27 -4.69
N LEU A 176 -72.89 34.75 -5.86
CA LEU A 176 -73.48 35.14 -7.15
C LEU A 176 -74.78 34.35 -7.41
N PRO A 177 -75.89 35.01 -7.82
CA PRO A 177 -77.11 34.31 -8.17
C PRO A 177 -76.91 33.43 -9.40
N ASN A 178 -77.32 32.18 -9.26
CA ASN A 178 -77.39 31.12 -10.26
C ASN A 178 -77.72 31.61 -11.68
N GLN A 179 -76.72 31.68 -12.56
CA GLN A 179 -76.90 31.44 -13.98
C GLN A 179 -76.48 30.00 -14.27
N GLN A 180 -77.48 29.19 -14.58
CA GLN A 180 -77.31 27.83 -15.05
C GLN A 180 -76.50 27.84 -16.36
N SER A 181 -75.62 26.85 -16.49
CA SER A 181 -74.86 26.41 -17.68
C SER A 181 -73.40 26.89 -17.75
N GLU A 182 -72.46 26.14 -17.14
CA GLU A 182 -71.03 26.01 -17.55
C GLU A 182 -70.17 25.13 -16.60
N GLU A 183 -70.70 24.52 -15.53
CA GLU A 183 -69.89 23.73 -14.56
C GLU A 183 -69.24 22.43 -15.10
N GLY A 184 -69.62 21.99 -16.30
CA GLY A 184 -69.05 20.80 -16.95
C GLY A 184 -67.72 21.07 -17.68
N GLU A 185 -67.60 22.21 -18.35
CA GLU A 185 -66.43 22.53 -19.18
C GLU A 185 -65.23 22.95 -18.33
N ASP A 186 -65.42 23.77 -17.30
CA ASP A 186 -64.35 24.16 -16.36
C ASP A 186 -63.76 22.95 -15.63
N SER A 187 -64.59 21.96 -15.27
CA SER A 187 -64.15 20.71 -14.64
C SER A 187 -63.28 19.87 -15.58
N ASP A 188 -63.64 19.82 -16.86
CA ASP A 188 -62.88 19.10 -17.88
C ASP A 188 -61.62 19.86 -18.33
N GLU A 189 -61.65 21.18 -18.37
CA GLU A 189 -60.46 22.02 -18.61
C GLU A 189 -59.45 21.89 -17.48
N ILE A 190 -59.90 21.99 -16.21
CA ILE A 190 -59.05 21.76 -15.04
C ILE A 190 -58.47 20.33 -15.05
N ARG A 191 -59.24 19.34 -15.51
CA ARG A 191 -58.76 17.95 -15.67
C ARG A 191 -57.71 17.84 -16.78
N LYS A 192 -57.88 18.51 -17.91
CA LYS A 192 -56.88 18.60 -19.00
C LYS A 192 -55.61 19.28 -18.51
N ILE A 193 -55.71 20.40 -17.78
CA ILE A 193 -54.56 21.10 -17.19
C ILE A 193 -53.81 20.20 -16.22
N LYS A 194 -54.50 19.48 -15.31
CA LYS A 194 -53.86 18.52 -14.39
C LYS A 194 -53.14 17.39 -15.12
N LYS A 195 -53.70 16.87 -16.23
CA LYS A 195 -53.05 15.85 -17.07
C LYS A 195 -51.77 16.39 -17.72
N VAL A 196 -51.82 17.59 -18.30
CA VAL A 196 -50.65 18.26 -18.90
C VAL A 196 -49.58 18.55 -17.84
N GLN A 197 -49.97 19.09 -16.68
CA GLN A 197 -49.03 19.32 -15.57
C GLN A 197 -48.39 18.03 -15.04
N SER A 198 -49.16 16.94 -14.93
CA SER A 198 -48.63 15.63 -14.55
C SER A 198 -47.63 15.10 -15.57
N PHE A 199 -47.95 15.25 -16.86
CA PHE A 199 -47.04 14.90 -17.96
C PHE A 199 -45.74 15.72 -17.90
N PHE A 200 -45.84 17.05 -17.72
CA PHE A 200 -44.67 17.93 -17.59
C PHE A 200 -43.84 17.63 -16.35
N ARG A 201 -44.47 17.38 -15.19
CA ARG A 201 -43.75 16.94 -13.97
C ARG A 201 -43.00 15.64 -14.21
N GLY A 202 -43.65 14.64 -14.83
CA GLY A 202 -43.00 13.38 -15.18
C GLY A 202 -41.87 13.54 -16.20
N TRP A 203 -42.04 14.39 -17.21
CA TRP A 203 -41.01 14.73 -18.19
C TRP A 203 -39.81 15.44 -17.55
N LEU A 204 -40.05 16.43 -16.69
CA LEU A 204 -39.00 17.12 -15.92
C LEU A 204 -38.23 16.15 -15.02
N CYS A 205 -38.92 15.25 -14.31
CA CYS A 205 -38.28 14.21 -13.51
C CYS A 205 -37.39 13.29 -14.34
N ARG A 206 -37.88 12.81 -15.50
CA ARG A 206 -37.08 11.96 -16.41
C ARG A 206 -35.87 12.69 -16.97
N ARG A 207 -36.02 13.96 -17.36
CA ARG A 207 -34.93 14.78 -17.87
C ARG A 207 -33.88 15.05 -16.78
N ARG A 208 -34.31 15.39 -15.56
CA ARG A 208 -33.40 15.59 -14.42
C ARG A 208 -32.69 14.30 -14.03
N TRP A 209 -33.39 13.17 -14.01
CA TRP A 209 -32.78 11.86 -13.77
C TRP A 209 -31.73 11.53 -14.83
N LYS A 210 -32.04 11.73 -16.11
CA LYS A 210 -31.10 11.52 -17.21
C LYS A 210 -29.84 12.37 -17.03
N GLN A 211 -30.00 13.63 -16.64
CA GLN A 211 -28.88 14.52 -16.37
C GLN A 211 -28.02 14.03 -15.18
N ILE A 212 -28.64 13.66 -14.05
CA ILE A 212 -27.93 13.14 -12.88
C ILE A 212 -27.15 11.87 -13.22
N VAL A 213 -27.76 10.94 -13.97
CA VAL A 213 -27.10 9.70 -14.40
C VAL A 213 -25.93 10.00 -15.33
N GLU A 214 -26.09 10.92 -16.26
CA GLU A 214 -25.02 11.30 -17.19
C GLU A 214 -23.85 11.99 -16.48
N GLU A 215 -24.14 12.88 -15.52
CA GLU A 215 -23.15 13.49 -14.64
C GLU A 215 -22.43 12.44 -13.78
N TYR A 216 -23.16 11.46 -13.24
CA TYR A 216 -22.57 10.35 -12.49
C TYR A 216 -21.66 9.47 -13.35
N ILE A 217 -22.07 9.07 -14.56
CA ILE A 217 -21.27 8.24 -15.47
C ILE A 217 -19.95 8.93 -15.84
N LYS A 218 -19.99 10.26 -16.01
CA LYS A 218 -18.82 11.12 -16.29
C LYS A 218 -18.03 11.47 -15.02
N SER A 219 -18.53 11.14 -13.83
CA SER A 219 -17.86 11.47 -12.58
C SER A 219 -16.52 10.73 -12.44
N PRO A 220 -15.50 11.34 -11.81
CA PRO A 220 -14.24 10.67 -11.51
C PRO A 220 -14.41 9.39 -10.67
N HIS A 221 -15.44 9.38 -9.80
CA HIS A 221 -15.76 8.21 -8.97
C HIS A 221 -16.21 7.02 -9.83
N ALA A 222 -17.14 7.23 -10.77
CA ALA A 222 -17.60 6.17 -11.65
C ALA A 222 -16.49 5.67 -12.59
N GLU A 223 -15.59 6.55 -13.04
CA GLU A 223 -14.41 6.15 -13.79
C GLU A 223 -13.45 5.29 -12.96
N SER A 224 -13.16 5.69 -11.71
CA SER A 224 -12.32 4.89 -10.80
C SER A 224 -12.93 3.52 -10.50
N MET A 225 -14.25 3.44 -10.30
CA MET A 225 -14.94 2.16 -10.08
C MET A 225 -14.91 1.26 -11.32
N ARG A 226 -15.00 1.83 -12.53
CA ARG A 226 -14.80 1.07 -13.78
C ARG A 226 -13.37 0.52 -13.87
N LYS A 227 -12.36 1.32 -13.54
CA LYS A 227 -10.95 0.86 -13.48
C LYS A 227 -10.76 -0.24 -12.46
N ARG A 228 -11.33 -0.09 -11.25
CA ARG A 228 -11.34 -1.13 -10.21
C ARG A 228 -11.95 -2.43 -10.71
N ASN A 229 -13.13 -2.37 -11.35
CA ASN A 229 -13.79 -3.58 -11.84
C ASN A 229 -12.99 -4.24 -12.98
N SER A 230 -12.41 -3.45 -13.89
CA SER A 230 -11.49 -3.97 -14.92
C SER A 230 -10.27 -4.67 -14.32
N LEU A 231 -9.72 -4.16 -13.22
CA LEU A 231 -8.64 -4.82 -12.47
C LEU A 231 -9.07 -6.18 -11.91
N VAL A 232 -10.29 -6.27 -11.39
CA VAL A 232 -10.82 -7.56 -10.90
C VAL A 232 -10.97 -8.56 -12.04
N PHE A 233 -11.52 -8.16 -13.20
CA PHE A 233 -11.62 -9.06 -14.35
C PHE A 233 -10.24 -9.55 -14.80
N ARG A 234 -9.26 -8.65 -14.93
CA ARG A 234 -7.87 -9.02 -15.24
C ARG A 234 -7.26 -9.97 -14.21
N MET A 235 -7.61 -9.81 -12.94
CA MET A 235 -7.15 -10.72 -11.88
C MET A 235 -7.70 -12.13 -12.08
N VAL A 236 -8.98 -12.27 -12.43
CA VAL A 236 -9.61 -13.58 -12.71
C VAL A 236 -8.95 -14.22 -13.94
N GLU A 237 -8.82 -13.49 -15.03
CA GLU A 237 -8.15 -13.97 -16.26
C GLU A 237 -6.71 -14.44 -15.97
N ALA A 238 -5.96 -13.65 -15.19
CA ALA A 238 -4.59 -14.00 -14.80
C ALA A 238 -4.53 -15.25 -13.90
N GLU A 239 -5.55 -15.47 -13.08
CA GLU A 239 -5.67 -16.67 -12.24
C GLU A 239 -6.04 -17.90 -13.06
N GLU A 240 -6.96 -17.78 -14.02
CA GLU A 240 -7.31 -18.83 -14.98
C GLU A 240 -6.08 -19.30 -15.75
N GLU A 241 -5.31 -18.34 -16.28
CA GLU A 241 -4.07 -18.65 -16.99
C GLU A 241 -3.07 -19.39 -16.09
N TYR A 242 -2.92 -18.94 -14.84
CA TYR A 242 -1.98 -19.56 -13.89
C TYR A 242 -2.37 -20.98 -13.51
N VAL A 243 -3.66 -21.20 -13.22
CA VAL A 243 -4.20 -22.53 -12.94
C VAL A 243 -4.01 -23.45 -14.14
N GLU A 244 -4.21 -22.95 -15.36
CA GLU A 244 -3.96 -23.72 -16.58
C GLU A 244 -2.47 -24.09 -16.72
N GLN A 245 -1.55 -23.17 -16.42
CA GLN A 245 -0.11 -23.50 -16.43
C GLN A 245 0.27 -24.56 -15.39
N LEU A 246 -0.28 -24.47 -14.18
CA LEU A 246 -0.09 -25.49 -13.14
C LEU A 246 -0.72 -26.83 -13.54
N ASN A 247 -1.89 -26.80 -14.19
CA ASN A 247 -2.56 -27.99 -14.69
C ASN A 247 -1.71 -28.69 -15.75
N ILE A 248 -1.10 -27.94 -16.67
CA ILE A 248 -0.15 -28.50 -17.65
C ILE A 248 1.10 -29.06 -16.94
N LEU A 249 1.65 -28.36 -15.95
CA LEU A 249 2.78 -28.86 -15.15
C LEU A 249 2.46 -30.22 -14.50
N VAL A 250 1.29 -30.35 -13.89
CA VAL A 250 0.89 -31.56 -13.17
C VAL A 250 0.48 -32.69 -14.11
N THR A 251 -0.43 -32.41 -15.05
CA THR A 251 -1.01 -33.43 -15.94
C THR A 251 -0.12 -33.77 -17.12
N GLY A 252 0.61 -32.78 -17.64
CA GLY A 252 1.50 -32.90 -18.79
C GLY A 252 2.88 -33.45 -18.45
N PHE A 253 3.38 -33.20 -17.23
CA PHE A 253 4.72 -33.62 -16.81
C PHE A 253 4.73 -34.50 -15.56
N LEU A 254 4.26 -34.01 -14.40
CA LEU A 254 4.35 -34.73 -13.12
C LEU A 254 3.75 -36.14 -13.19
N ARG A 255 2.50 -36.26 -13.65
CA ARG A 255 1.81 -37.56 -13.74
C ARG A 255 2.52 -38.52 -14.71
N PRO A 256 2.87 -38.12 -15.95
CA PRO A 256 3.69 -38.96 -16.84
C PRO A 256 5.03 -39.40 -16.23
N PHE A 257 5.75 -38.52 -15.53
CA PHE A 257 7.01 -38.88 -14.87
C PHE A 257 6.81 -39.84 -13.70
N LYS A 258 5.78 -39.64 -12.87
CA LYS A 258 5.39 -40.60 -11.81
C LYS A 258 5.11 -41.98 -12.40
N MET A 259 4.37 -42.05 -13.51
CA MET A 259 4.08 -43.31 -14.20
C MET A 259 5.34 -43.96 -14.79
N ALA A 260 6.21 -43.18 -15.42
CA ALA A 260 7.46 -43.67 -16.01
C ALA A 260 8.43 -44.21 -14.95
N ALA A 261 8.49 -43.57 -13.77
CA ALA A 261 9.30 -44.01 -12.64
C ALA A 261 8.87 -45.38 -12.08
N SER A 262 7.61 -45.79 -12.28
CA SER A 262 7.09 -47.11 -11.90
C SER A 262 7.23 -48.18 -13.00
N SER A 263 7.86 -47.85 -14.13
CA SER A 263 8.04 -48.80 -15.24
C SER A 263 9.17 -49.81 -14.97
N LYS A 264 9.24 -50.88 -15.77
CA LYS A 264 10.30 -51.91 -15.66
C LYS A 264 11.71 -51.37 -15.90
N MET A 265 11.85 -50.29 -16.66
CA MET A 265 13.12 -49.61 -16.97
C MET A 265 12.91 -48.10 -16.80
N PRO A 266 12.93 -47.59 -15.56
CA PRO A 266 12.53 -46.22 -15.29
C PRO A 266 13.57 -45.21 -15.80
N PRO A 267 13.18 -44.16 -16.53
CA PRO A 267 14.11 -43.13 -16.99
C PRO A 267 14.58 -42.19 -15.86
N CYS A 268 13.85 -42.14 -14.74
CA CYS A 268 14.16 -41.39 -13.52
C CYS A 268 13.58 -42.12 -12.30
N SER A 269 14.17 -41.92 -11.12
CA SER A 269 13.68 -42.52 -9.89
C SER A 269 12.46 -41.78 -9.33
N HIS A 270 11.71 -42.41 -8.42
CA HIS A 270 10.63 -41.75 -7.69
C HIS A 270 11.13 -40.58 -6.83
N GLU A 271 12.36 -40.68 -6.32
CA GLU A 271 13.01 -39.62 -5.52
C GLU A 271 13.31 -38.39 -6.39
N ASP A 272 13.80 -38.59 -7.62
CA ASP A 272 14.05 -37.50 -8.57
C ASP A 272 12.75 -36.77 -8.93
N VAL A 273 11.68 -37.51 -9.22
CA VAL A 273 10.36 -36.93 -9.55
C VAL A 273 9.81 -36.14 -8.36
N ASN A 274 9.89 -36.70 -7.15
CA ASN A 274 9.44 -35.99 -5.95
C ASN A 274 10.28 -34.73 -5.69
N THR A 275 11.57 -34.75 -5.97
CA THR A 275 12.46 -33.59 -5.80
C THR A 275 12.20 -32.51 -6.86
N ILE A 276 11.96 -32.89 -8.11
CA ILE A 276 11.69 -31.94 -9.20
C ILE A 276 10.35 -31.23 -9.00
N PHE A 277 9.30 -31.97 -8.68
CA PHE A 277 7.93 -31.43 -8.70
C PHE A 277 7.38 -31.06 -7.32
N LEU A 278 7.94 -31.62 -6.25
CA LEU A 278 7.61 -31.34 -4.84
C LEU A 278 6.09 -31.27 -4.60
N ASN A 279 5.60 -30.11 -4.16
CA ASN A 279 4.19 -29.83 -3.83
C ASN A 279 3.44 -29.10 -4.95
N SER A 280 3.88 -29.20 -6.22
CA SER A 280 3.18 -28.61 -7.38
C SER A 280 1.71 -29.03 -7.51
N GLU A 281 1.37 -30.28 -7.16
CA GLU A 281 0.00 -30.78 -7.17
C GLU A 281 -0.88 -30.13 -6.09
N THR A 282 -0.31 -29.86 -4.92
CA THR A 282 -0.98 -29.12 -3.83
C THR A 282 -1.21 -27.65 -4.21
N LEU A 283 -0.23 -27.02 -4.87
CA LEU A 283 -0.37 -25.67 -5.41
C LEU A 283 -1.52 -25.59 -6.43
N LEU A 284 -1.58 -26.54 -7.37
CA LEU A 284 -2.68 -26.61 -8.34
C LEU A 284 -4.04 -26.69 -7.64
N PHE A 285 -4.18 -27.58 -6.67
CA PHE A 285 -5.44 -27.75 -5.94
C PHE A 285 -5.87 -26.48 -5.19
N LEU A 286 -4.93 -25.81 -4.52
CA LEU A 286 -5.20 -24.54 -3.82
C LEU A 286 -5.73 -23.47 -4.79
N HIS A 287 -5.04 -23.28 -5.92
CA HIS A 287 -5.40 -22.24 -6.88
C HIS A 287 -6.66 -22.57 -7.67
N GLN A 288 -6.99 -23.84 -7.89
CA GLN A 288 -8.29 -24.25 -8.43
C GLN A 288 -9.45 -23.86 -7.50
N ILE A 289 -9.28 -24.02 -6.18
CA ILE A 289 -10.30 -23.61 -5.20
C ILE A 289 -10.45 -22.08 -5.22
N PHE A 290 -9.33 -21.36 -5.22
CA PHE A 290 -9.34 -19.91 -5.25
C PHE A 290 -10.00 -19.36 -6.53
N LEU A 291 -9.64 -19.92 -7.70
CA LEU A 291 -10.24 -19.58 -8.98
C LEU A 291 -11.75 -19.82 -8.97
N LYS A 292 -12.21 -20.96 -8.47
CA LYS A 292 -13.66 -21.24 -8.35
C LYS A 292 -14.38 -20.18 -7.50
N GLY A 293 -13.76 -19.74 -6.40
CA GLY A 293 -14.27 -18.65 -5.58
C GLY A 293 -14.33 -17.32 -6.33
N LEU A 294 -13.28 -16.97 -7.09
CA LEU A 294 -13.24 -15.78 -7.94
C LEU A 294 -14.33 -15.80 -9.03
N SER A 295 -14.46 -16.91 -9.75
CA SER A 295 -15.48 -17.08 -10.80
C SER A 295 -16.90 -16.93 -10.25
N ALA A 296 -17.19 -17.55 -9.10
CA ALA A 296 -18.49 -17.39 -8.43
C ALA A 296 -18.77 -15.91 -8.04
N ARG A 297 -17.72 -15.16 -7.68
CA ARG A 297 -17.85 -13.74 -7.36
C ARG A 297 -18.18 -12.88 -8.58
N MET A 298 -17.80 -13.31 -9.78
CA MET A 298 -18.12 -12.60 -11.02
C MET A 298 -19.62 -12.62 -11.33
N GLU A 299 -20.35 -13.64 -10.86
CA GLU A 299 -21.81 -13.71 -11.00
C GLU A 299 -22.54 -12.63 -10.18
N SER A 300 -21.87 -12.04 -9.18
CA SER A 300 -22.43 -10.98 -8.32
C SER A 300 -22.17 -9.56 -8.83
N TRP A 301 -21.67 -9.40 -10.07
CA TRP A 301 -21.46 -8.09 -10.68
C TRP A 301 -22.77 -7.27 -10.71
N PRO A 302 -22.78 -5.98 -10.32
CA PRO A 302 -21.64 -5.07 -10.17
C PRO A 302 -20.98 -5.00 -8.78
N THR A 303 -21.47 -5.76 -7.78
CA THR A 303 -20.97 -5.70 -6.40
C THR A 303 -19.87 -6.75 -6.20
N LEU A 304 -18.65 -6.40 -6.61
CA LEU A 304 -17.48 -7.28 -6.52
C LEU A 304 -16.74 -7.06 -5.21
N VAL A 305 -16.81 -8.05 -4.31
CA VAL A 305 -16.08 -8.12 -3.03
C VAL A 305 -15.18 -9.36 -3.04
N LEU A 306 -13.89 -9.22 -2.79
CA LEU A 306 -12.85 -10.26 -2.84
C LEU A 306 -12.11 -10.48 -1.51
N GLY A 307 -12.28 -9.60 -0.52
CA GLY A 307 -11.49 -9.64 0.71
C GLY A 307 -11.56 -10.97 1.45
N ASP A 308 -12.76 -11.54 1.54
CA ASP A 308 -13.03 -12.86 2.12
C ASP A 308 -12.30 -14.01 1.41
N LEU A 309 -12.16 -13.93 0.08
CA LEU A 309 -11.41 -14.93 -0.69
C LEU A 309 -9.91 -14.91 -0.35
N PHE A 310 -9.34 -13.71 -0.15
CA PHE A 310 -7.95 -13.58 0.27
C PHE A 310 -7.74 -14.03 1.71
N ASP A 311 -8.68 -13.74 2.62
CA ASP A 311 -8.61 -14.20 4.00
C ASP A 311 -8.57 -15.75 4.09
N MET A 312 -9.25 -16.44 3.16
CA MET A 312 -9.18 -17.90 3.03
C MET A 312 -7.88 -18.40 2.36
N LEU A 313 -7.35 -17.66 1.38
CA LEU A 313 -6.15 -18.05 0.63
C LEU A 313 -4.87 -17.89 1.46
N LEU A 314 -4.71 -16.77 2.17
CA LEU A 314 -3.46 -16.34 2.81
C LEU A 314 -2.83 -17.39 3.75
N PRO A 315 -3.57 -18.05 4.66
CA PRO A 315 -2.99 -19.05 5.55
C PRO A 315 -2.35 -20.22 4.79
N MET A 316 -2.95 -20.57 3.65
CA MET A 316 -2.52 -21.69 2.82
C MET A 316 -1.28 -21.37 1.97
N LEU A 317 -0.97 -20.09 1.74
CA LEU A 317 0.17 -19.68 0.90
C LEU A 317 1.54 -19.96 1.54
N SER A 318 1.58 -20.33 2.82
CA SER A 318 2.80 -20.82 3.48
C SER A 318 3.46 -22.01 2.74
N ILE A 319 2.69 -22.82 2.00
CA ILE A 319 3.21 -23.91 1.17
C ILE A 319 4.17 -23.46 0.06
N TYR A 320 4.13 -22.18 -0.34
CA TYR A 320 5.06 -21.61 -1.32
C TYR A 320 6.49 -21.53 -0.78
N GLN A 321 6.67 -21.38 0.54
CA GLN A 321 8.00 -21.33 1.15
C GLN A 321 8.78 -22.59 0.81
N GLU A 322 8.15 -23.76 0.98
CA GLU A 322 8.78 -25.04 0.67
C GLU A 322 9.13 -25.17 -0.82
N TYR A 323 8.23 -24.73 -1.72
CA TYR A 323 8.46 -24.77 -3.16
C TYR A 323 9.63 -23.88 -3.57
N VAL A 324 9.61 -22.61 -3.14
CA VAL A 324 10.65 -21.61 -3.44
C VAL A 324 12.00 -22.07 -2.90
N ARG A 325 12.01 -22.60 -1.69
CA ARG A 325 13.19 -23.16 -1.02
C ARG A 325 13.81 -24.31 -1.80
N ASN A 326 13.00 -25.20 -2.37
CA ASN A 326 13.45 -26.36 -3.15
C ASN A 326 13.74 -26.06 -4.63
N HIS A 327 13.31 -24.91 -5.16
CA HIS A 327 13.35 -24.61 -6.59
C HIS A 327 14.75 -24.78 -7.22
N TYR A 328 15.81 -24.34 -6.53
CA TYR A 328 17.19 -24.55 -7.01
C TYR A 328 17.57 -26.04 -7.12
N CYS A 329 17.24 -26.85 -6.10
CA CYS A 329 17.50 -28.28 -6.10
C CYS A 329 16.69 -28.99 -7.19
N SER A 330 15.42 -28.61 -7.38
CA SER A 330 14.55 -29.11 -8.46
C SER A 330 15.19 -28.93 -9.83
N LEU A 331 15.67 -27.73 -10.16
CA LEU A 331 16.34 -27.46 -11.45
C LEU A 331 17.67 -28.21 -11.59
N LYS A 332 18.42 -28.36 -10.49
CA LYS A 332 19.69 -29.12 -10.50
C LYS A 332 19.44 -30.60 -10.81
N VAL A 333 18.50 -31.25 -10.11
CA VAL A 333 18.14 -32.66 -10.35
C VAL A 333 17.56 -32.83 -11.74
N LEU A 334 16.74 -31.89 -12.22
CA LEU A 334 16.26 -31.91 -13.60
C LEU A 334 17.42 -31.88 -14.61
N SER A 335 18.44 -31.05 -14.38
CA SER A 335 19.63 -30.99 -15.23
C SER A 335 20.45 -32.29 -15.20
N GLU A 336 20.54 -32.96 -14.04
CA GLU A 336 21.21 -34.25 -13.91
C GLU A 336 20.41 -35.34 -14.66
N CYS A 337 19.10 -35.38 -14.50
CA CYS A 337 18.20 -36.28 -15.24
C CYS A 337 18.29 -36.08 -16.76
N LYS A 338 18.47 -34.84 -17.24
CA LYS A 338 18.64 -34.55 -18.67
C LYS A 338 19.92 -35.17 -19.28
N GLN A 339 20.92 -35.54 -18.48
CA GLN A 339 22.10 -36.26 -18.98
C GLN A 339 21.78 -37.70 -19.39
N ASN A 340 20.69 -38.28 -18.87
CA ASN A 340 20.20 -39.58 -19.30
C ASN A 340 19.41 -39.44 -20.61
N GLN A 341 19.91 -40.08 -21.68
CA GLN A 341 19.30 -40.03 -23.01
C GLN A 341 17.83 -40.50 -23.02
N GLN A 342 17.47 -41.49 -22.20
CA GLN A 342 16.10 -42.00 -22.12
C GLN A 342 15.16 -40.95 -21.52
N PHE A 343 15.60 -40.28 -20.45
CA PHE A 343 14.87 -39.19 -19.81
C PHE A 343 14.73 -37.99 -20.76
N SER A 344 15.83 -37.55 -21.39
CA SER A 344 15.80 -36.42 -22.32
C SER A 344 14.89 -36.68 -23.52
N THR A 345 14.88 -37.90 -24.06
CA THR A 345 13.98 -38.27 -25.17
C THR A 345 12.53 -38.28 -24.73
N PHE A 346 12.24 -38.79 -23.52
CA PHE A 346 10.88 -38.79 -22.96
C PHE A 346 10.38 -37.37 -22.68
N LEU A 347 11.21 -36.53 -22.06
CA LEU A 347 10.89 -35.12 -21.80
C LEU A 347 10.62 -34.36 -23.11
N GLY A 348 11.47 -34.51 -24.13
CA GLY A 348 11.27 -33.86 -25.42
C GLY A 348 9.94 -34.23 -26.09
N ARG A 349 9.45 -35.46 -25.91
CA ARG A 349 8.11 -35.88 -26.38
C ARG A 349 6.99 -35.18 -25.61
N LEU A 350 7.16 -34.91 -24.32
CA LEU A 350 6.17 -34.19 -23.52
C LEU A 350 6.13 -32.70 -23.89
N GLU A 351 7.31 -32.08 -24.06
CA GLU A 351 7.43 -30.66 -24.44
C GLU A 351 6.92 -30.38 -25.86
N ALA A 352 7.00 -31.37 -26.77
CA ALA A 352 6.48 -31.27 -28.13
C ALA A 352 4.94 -31.25 -28.22
N LYS A 353 4.21 -31.54 -27.13
CA LYS A 353 2.74 -31.47 -27.12
C LYS A 353 2.27 -30.03 -27.33
N SER A 354 1.21 -29.86 -28.12
CA SER A 354 0.63 -28.53 -28.43
C SER A 354 0.19 -27.77 -27.18
N THR A 355 -0.24 -28.47 -26.12
CA THR A 355 -0.61 -27.89 -24.81
C THR A 355 0.54 -27.12 -24.16
N CYS A 356 1.79 -27.51 -24.42
CA CYS A 356 2.96 -26.85 -23.85
C CYS A 356 3.29 -25.52 -24.54
N GLN A 357 2.72 -25.27 -25.74
CA GLN A 357 2.94 -24.06 -26.54
C GLN A 357 4.44 -23.74 -26.75
N GLY A 358 5.28 -24.77 -26.93
CA GLY A 358 6.72 -24.63 -27.13
C GLY A 358 7.52 -24.25 -25.88
N ARG A 359 6.90 -24.27 -24.69
CA ARG A 359 7.56 -23.97 -23.41
C ARG A 359 8.17 -25.23 -22.80
N THR A 360 9.33 -25.05 -22.19
CA THR A 360 10.09 -26.12 -21.53
C THR A 360 9.57 -26.41 -20.12
N LEU A 361 9.87 -27.59 -19.58
CA LEU A 361 9.53 -27.93 -18.19
C LEU A 361 10.14 -26.94 -17.19
N GLU A 362 11.37 -26.47 -17.42
CA GLU A 362 11.99 -25.42 -16.59
C GLU A 362 11.12 -24.17 -16.51
N THR A 363 10.57 -23.73 -17.65
CA THR A 363 9.68 -22.57 -17.68
C THR A 363 8.44 -22.81 -16.80
N PHE A 364 7.82 -23.98 -16.88
CA PHE A 364 6.66 -24.30 -16.04
C PHE A 364 6.98 -24.31 -14.54
N LEU A 365 8.16 -24.82 -14.16
CA LEU A 365 8.63 -24.83 -12.77
C LEU A 365 8.90 -23.43 -12.21
N THR A 366 9.07 -22.42 -13.07
CA THR A 366 9.27 -21.02 -12.62
C THR A 366 7.97 -20.27 -12.34
N TYR A 367 6.81 -20.69 -12.86
CA TYR A 367 5.57 -19.93 -12.67
C TYR A 367 5.18 -19.69 -11.20
N PRO A 368 5.25 -20.68 -10.29
CA PRO A 368 4.94 -20.45 -8.88
C PRO A 368 5.83 -19.39 -8.21
N MET A 369 7.07 -19.20 -8.68
CA MET A 369 7.98 -18.20 -8.14
C MET A 369 7.47 -16.76 -8.31
N HIS A 370 6.61 -16.53 -9.31
CA HIS A 370 6.16 -15.19 -9.71
C HIS A 370 4.73 -14.87 -9.23
N GLN A 371 3.99 -15.87 -8.72
CA GLN A 371 2.58 -15.70 -8.39
C GLN A 371 2.35 -14.75 -7.21
N ILE A 372 3.11 -14.92 -6.12
CA ILE A 372 2.99 -14.07 -4.92
C ILE A 372 3.31 -12.60 -5.23
N PRO A 373 4.43 -12.26 -5.91
CA PRO A 373 4.68 -10.89 -6.37
C PRO A 373 3.55 -10.31 -7.22
N ARG A 374 2.97 -11.12 -8.12
CA ARG A 374 1.86 -10.69 -8.99
C ARG A 374 0.62 -10.29 -8.17
N TYR A 375 0.25 -11.05 -7.15
CA TYR A 375 -0.86 -10.66 -6.27
C TYR A 375 -0.60 -9.35 -5.53
N ILE A 376 0.63 -9.11 -5.05
CA ILE A 376 0.99 -7.86 -4.38
C ILE A 376 0.76 -6.66 -5.32
N VAL A 377 1.23 -6.76 -6.56
CA VAL A 377 1.06 -5.70 -7.58
C VAL A 377 -0.43 -5.49 -7.89
N THR A 378 -1.17 -6.57 -8.16
CA THR A 378 -2.61 -6.50 -8.46
C THR A 378 -3.40 -5.88 -7.30
N LEU A 379 -3.12 -6.27 -6.06
CA LEU A 379 -3.78 -5.70 -4.88
C LEU A 379 -3.40 -4.23 -4.67
N HIS A 380 -2.15 -3.85 -4.92
CA HIS A 380 -1.72 -2.45 -4.86
C HIS A 380 -2.46 -1.59 -5.89
N GLU A 381 -2.57 -2.06 -7.14
CA GLU A 381 -3.35 -1.40 -8.20
C GLU A 381 -4.85 -1.33 -7.83
N LEU A 382 -5.43 -2.42 -7.33
CA LEU A 382 -6.82 -2.49 -6.92
C LEU A 382 -7.13 -1.49 -5.78
N LEU A 383 -6.24 -1.41 -4.80
CA LEU A 383 -6.32 -0.43 -3.72
C LEU A 383 -6.20 1.00 -4.26
N SER A 384 -5.37 1.29 -5.26
CA SER A 384 -5.27 2.65 -5.81
C SER A 384 -6.61 3.20 -6.34
N HIS A 385 -7.51 2.31 -6.80
CA HIS A 385 -8.83 2.64 -7.31
C HIS A 385 -10.00 2.36 -6.36
N THR A 386 -9.71 1.84 -5.15
CA THR A 386 -10.72 1.53 -4.13
C THR A 386 -10.88 2.69 -3.14
N PRO A 387 -12.07 3.32 -3.03
CA PRO A 387 -12.31 4.44 -2.13
C PRO A 387 -11.98 4.14 -0.65
N GLN A 388 -11.60 5.15 0.12
CA GLN A 388 -11.23 4.99 1.54
C GLN A 388 -12.36 4.42 2.41
N ASN A 389 -13.61 4.75 2.07
CA ASN A 389 -14.81 4.30 2.80
C ASN A 389 -15.35 2.95 2.30
N HIS A 390 -14.66 2.30 1.35
CA HIS A 390 -15.09 1.02 0.82
C HIS A 390 -14.91 -0.09 1.86
N VAL A 391 -15.93 -0.95 2.02
CA VAL A 391 -15.97 -2.00 3.07
C VAL A 391 -14.77 -2.94 3.04
N GLU A 392 -14.22 -3.19 1.85
CA GLU A 392 -13.10 -4.12 1.66
C GLU A 392 -11.71 -3.53 1.78
N ARG A 393 -11.58 -2.20 1.80
CA ARG A 393 -10.26 -1.59 1.65
C ARG A 393 -9.29 -2.06 2.75
N ARG A 394 -9.81 -2.25 3.96
CA ARG A 394 -9.01 -2.74 5.10
C ARG A 394 -8.56 -4.18 4.90
N SER A 395 -9.47 -5.09 4.52
CA SER A 395 -9.14 -6.50 4.28
C SER A 395 -8.14 -6.66 3.13
N LEU A 396 -8.33 -5.93 2.01
CA LEU A 396 -7.39 -5.97 0.89
C LEU A 396 -6.01 -5.37 1.22
N ASP A 397 -5.95 -4.31 2.03
CA ASP A 397 -4.66 -3.75 2.47
C ASP A 397 -3.93 -4.69 3.43
N GLU A 398 -4.67 -5.38 4.32
CA GLU A 398 -4.10 -6.40 5.19
C GLU A 398 -3.57 -7.59 4.37
N ALA A 399 -4.37 -8.09 3.42
CA ALA A 399 -3.95 -9.15 2.50
C ALA A 399 -2.66 -8.79 1.75
N ARG A 400 -2.57 -7.56 1.25
CA ARG A 400 -1.34 -7.04 0.59
C ARG A 400 -0.15 -7.07 1.54
N ARG A 401 -0.30 -6.59 2.77
CA ARG A 401 0.79 -6.55 3.77
C ARG A 401 1.28 -7.96 4.12
N GLN A 402 0.36 -8.90 4.29
CA GLN A 402 0.69 -10.30 4.57
C GLN A 402 1.43 -10.95 3.39
N LEU A 403 1.00 -10.70 2.15
CA LEU A 403 1.71 -11.16 0.96
C LEU A 403 3.11 -10.53 0.83
N GLU A 404 3.26 -9.24 1.14
CA GLU A 404 4.58 -8.59 1.17
C GLU A 404 5.49 -9.19 2.24
N GLN A 405 4.95 -9.52 3.41
CA GLN A 405 5.70 -10.21 4.47
C GLN A 405 6.12 -11.61 4.05
N LEU A 406 5.20 -12.40 3.49
CA LEU A 406 5.50 -13.74 2.95
C LEU A 406 6.56 -13.65 1.84
N SER A 407 6.44 -12.68 0.94
CA SER A 407 7.42 -12.47 -0.13
C SER A 407 8.81 -12.13 0.40
N ARG A 408 8.91 -11.33 1.47
CA ARG A 408 10.20 -11.05 2.13
C ARG A 408 10.80 -12.31 2.76
N GLN A 409 10.00 -13.07 3.51
CA GLN A 409 10.43 -14.34 4.12
C GLN A 409 10.98 -15.32 3.06
N MET A 410 10.27 -15.49 1.95
CA MET A 410 10.73 -16.35 0.85
C MET A 410 12.03 -15.84 0.20
N GLN A 411 12.22 -14.52 0.08
CA GLN A 411 13.44 -13.94 -0.48
C GLN A 411 14.65 -14.12 0.45
N ASP A 412 14.44 -13.93 1.76
CA ASP A 412 15.47 -14.09 2.78
C ASP A 412 15.96 -15.55 2.82
N GLU A 413 15.06 -16.53 2.76
CA GLU A 413 15.43 -17.96 2.71
C GLU A 413 16.26 -18.34 1.47
N VAL A 414 15.96 -17.75 0.31
CA VAL A 414 16.74 -17.95 -0.92
C VAL A 414 18.08 -17.21 -0.84
N GLY A 415 18.13 -16.08 -0.13
CA GLY A 415 19.35 -15.33 0.17
C GLY A 415 20.30 -16.12 1.08
N GLU A 416 19.79 -16.67 2.18
CA GLU A 416 20.54 -17.49 3.13
C GLU A 416 21.10 -18.76 2.48
N ARG A 417 20.34 -19.43 1.59
CA ARG A 417 20.85 -20.60 0.87
C ARG A 417 21.92 -20.25 -0.16
N ARG A 418 21.81 -19.12 -0.86
CA ARG A 418 22.90 -18.64 -1.74
C ARG A 418 24.15 -18.30 -0.92
N GLY A 419 23.98 -17.71 0.27
CA GLY A 419 25.05 -17.48 1.25
C GLY A 419 25.69 -18.79 1.73
N CYS A 420 24.90 -19.75 2.20
CA CYS A 420 25.37 -21.07 2.65
C CYS A 420 26.04 -21.90 1.52
N LEU A 421 25.55 -21.80 0.27
CA LEU A 421 26.19 -22.48 -0.86
C LEU A 421 27.54 -21.82 -1.20
N LEU A 422 27.64 -20.49 -1.13
CA LEU A 422 28.90 -19.77 -1.28
C LEU A 422 29.88 -20.09 -0.13
N ASP A 423 29.38 -20.24 1.09
CA ASP A 423 30.19 -20.63 2.25
C ASP A 423 30.64 -22.10 2.19
N MET A 424 29.80 -23.02 1.71
CA MET A 424 30.20 -24.42 1.46
C MET A 424 31.17 -24.57 0.26
N VAL A 425 31.05 -23.73 -0.77
CA VAL A 425 32.01 -23.66 -1.87
C VAL A 425 33.32 -22.99 -1.41
N GLY A 426 33.25 -22.04 -0.47
CA GLY A 426 34.39 -21.40 0.18
C GLY A 426 35.18 -22.32 1.11
N TYR A 427 34.51 -23.23 1.83
CA TYR A 427 35.17 -24.16 2.76
C TYR A 427 35.82 -25.37 2.08
N ARG A 428 35.57 -25.59 0.77
CA ARG A 428 36.17 -26.68 -0.03
C ARG A 428 37.31 -26.22 -0.95
N ARG A 429 37.69 -24.94 -0.93
CA ARG A 429 38.94 -24.44 -1.54
C ARG A 429 39.98 -24.19 -0.46
N GLY A 430 40.52 -25.28 0.08
CA GLY A 430 41.86 -25.25 0.68
C GLY A 430 42.87 -24.96 -0.43
N ASN A 431 43.40 -23.73 -0.43
CA ASN A 431 44.75 -23.29 -0.84
C ASN A 431 44.70 -21.93 -1.53
N GLY A 432 45.19 -20.90 -0.83
CA GLY A 432 45.63 -19.60 -1.38
C GLY A 432 44.52 -18.79 -2.03
N VAL A 433 44.33 -17.52 -1.72
CA VAL A 433 45.27 -16.45 -2.08
C VAL A 433 44.84 -15.19 -1.34
N ARG A 434 45.88 -14.50 -0.86
CA ARG A 434 45.91 -13.23 -0.13
C ARG A 434 45.25 -12.10 -0.93
N TRP A 435 44.40 -11.30 -0.27
CA TRP A 435 44.08 -9.95 -0.73
C TRP A 435 44.59 -8.96 0.33
N THR A 436 45.59 -8.20 -0.05
CA THR A 436 46.13 -7.06 0.69
C THR A 436 45.17 -5.86 0.61
N ARG A 437 45.23 -5.06 1.68
CA ARG A 437 44.28 -4.02 2.14
C ARG A 437 43.74 -3.04 1.11
#